data_AF-A0A955KYJ6-F1
#
_entry.id   AF-A0A955KYJ6-F1
#
_cell.length_a   1.000
_cell.length_b   1.000
_cell.length_c   1.000
_cell.angle_alpha   90.00
_cell.angle_beta   90.00
_cell.angle_gamma   90.00
#
_symmetry.space_group_name_H-M   'P 1'
#
loop_
_entity.id
_entity.type
_entity.pdbx_description
1 polymer ?
#
loop_
_entity_poly.entity_id
_entity_poly.type
_entity_poly.pdbx_seq_one_letter_code
_entity_poly.pdbx_strand_id
1 'polypeptide(L)'
;LSQRAIIPASGFYEWKRDGSRKQPFAIRSKEHDLLSFAGMYDVWKDENGEEVTTFTIITKPSEGAVRSIHDRMPALISEEDREEWLDQESKDPERLKGMLLGTKDEELEVYEVSDKVNKSDNNDPGLVEGVR
;
A
#
# COMPACT_ATOMS: atom_id res chain seq x y z
N LEU A 1 -1.70 16.92 10.91
CA LEU A 1 -1.81 15.94 9.79
C LEU A 1 -2.37 16.64 8.55
N SER A 2 -1.71 17.70 8.06
CA SER A 2 -2.19 18.53 6.94
C SER A 2 -1.65 18.12 5.57
N GLN A 3 -0.77 17.12 5.50
CA GLN A 3 -0.18 16.64 4.25
C GLN A 3 -0.55 15.18 4.00
N ARG A 4 -1.85 14.89 3.98
CA ARG A 4 -2.38 13.56 3.65
C ARG A 4 -2.45 13.40 2.13
N ALA A 5 -2.22 12.18 1.66
CA ALA A 5 -2.23 11.83 0.25
C ALA A 5 -2.84 10.44 0.04
N ILE A 6 -3.29 10.18 -1.20
CA ILE A 6 -3.58 8.83 -1.68
C ILE A 6 -2.43 8.41 -2.59
N ILE A 7 -1.83 7.25 -2.32
CA ILE A 7 -0.81 6.65 -3.18
C ILE A 7 -1.49 5.53 -3.99
N PRO A 8 -1.79 5.75 -5.28
CA PRO A 8 -2.44 4.74 -6.10
C PRO A 8 -1.44 3.67 -6.53
N ALA A 9 -1.85 2.40 -6.50
CA ALA A 9 -1.12 1.32 -7.15
C ALA A 9 -2.06 0.17 -7.54
N SER A 10 -1.69 -0.63 -8.54
CA SER A 10 -2.43 -1.83 -8.92
C SER A 10 -2.34 -2.96 -7.89
N GLY A 11 -1.46 -2.84 -6.90
CA GLY A 11 -1.19 -3.85 -5.90
C GLY A 11 0.11 -3.57 -5.15
N PHE A 12 0.49 -4.48 -4.27
CA PHE A 12 1.78 -4.48 -3.58
C PHE A 12 2.34 -5.90 -3.49
N TYR A 13 3.64 -6.00 -3.25
CA TYR A 13 4.30 -7.28 -3.01
C TYR A 13 4.60 -7.46 -1.53
N GLU A 14 4.55 -8.71 -1.07
CA GLU A 14 5.01 -9.07 0.27
C GLU A 14 5.70 -10.43 0.28
N TRP A 15 6.67 -10.62 1.16
CA TRP A 15 7.51 -11.82 1.17
C TRP A 15 7.25 -12.68 2.39
N LYS A 16 6.65 -13.85 2.17
CA LYS A 16 6.55 -14.87 3.22
C LYS A 16 7.91 -15.48 3.47
N ARG A 17 8.38 -15.43 4.71
CA ARG A 17 9.62 -16.09 5.13
C ARG A 17 9.33 -17.51 5.59
N ASP A 18 10.01 -18.47 4.98
CA ASP A 18 10.05 -19.86 5.42
C ASP A 18 11.51 -20.29 5.55
N GLY A 19 12.03 -20.26 6.78
CA GLY A 19 13.45 -20.42 7.07
C GLY A 19 14.31 -19.39 6.32
N SER A 20 15.20 -19.87 5.44
CA SER A 20 16.07 -19.03 4.60
C SER A 20 15.43 -18.60 3.28
N ARG A 21 14.30 -19.20 2.89
CA ARG A 21 13.62 -18.87 1.63
C ARG A 21 12.63 -17.73 1.86
N LYS A 22 12.54 -16.84 0.87
CA LYS A 22 11.52 -15.81 0.77
C LYS A 22 10.65 -16.08 -0.46
N GLN A 23 9.38 -16.38 -0.26
CA GLN A 23 8.42 -16.52 -1.34
C GLN A 23 7.69 -15.18 -1.53
N PRO A 24 7.85 -14.49 -2.67
CA PRO A 24 7.07 -13.29 -2.97
C PRO A 24 5.62 -13.65 -3.30
N PHE A 25 4.72 -12.77 -2.84
CA PHE A 25 3.31 -12.76 -3.16
C PHE A 25 2.97 -11.42 -3.80
N ALA A 26 2.08 -11.43 -4.79
CA ALA A 26 1.37 -10.24 -5.22
C ALA A 26 0.03 -10.15 -4.48
N ILE A 27 -0.30 -8.94 -4.03
CA ILE A 27 -1.56 -8.62 -3.37
C ILE A 27 -2.20 -7.48 -4.13
N ARG A 28 -3.43 -7.70 -4.61
CA ARG A 28 -4.19 -6.71 -5.38
C ARG A 28 -5.68 -6.78 -5.05
N SER A 29 -6.42 -5.76 -5.46
CA SER A 29 -7.88 -5.77 -5.37
C SER A 29 -8.46 -6.84 -6.31
N LYS A 30 -9.54 -7.50 -5.88
CA LYS A 30 -10.38 -8.33 -6.75
C LYS A 30 -11.39 -7.52 -7.55
N GLU A 31 -11.70 -6.31 -7.12
CA GLU A 31 -12.83 -5.53 -7.60
C GLU A 31 -12.39 -4.29 -8.40
N HIS A 32 -11.19 -3.79 -8.14
CA HIS A 32 -10.69 -2.52 -8.65
C HIS A 32 -9.32 -2.68 -9.33
N ASP A 33 -9.06 -1.83 -10.33
CA ASP A 33 -7.76 -1.78 -10.99
C ASP A 33 -6.67 -1.15 -10.11
N LEU A 34 -7.06 -0.32 -9.13
CA LEU A 34 -6.16 0.41 -8.25
C LEU A 34 -6.62 0.35 -6.79
N LEU A 35 -5.66 0.11 -5.90
CA LEU A 35 -5.76 0.34 -4.47
C LEU A 35 -5.42 1.79 -4.13
N SER A 36 -6.10 2.33 -3.13
CA SER A 36 -5.85 3.67 -2.58
C SER A 36 -5.12 3.58 -1.25
N PHE A 37 -3.79 3.62 -1.26
CA PHE A 37 -3.03 3.57 -0.01
C PHE A 37 -3.08 4.93 0.71
N ALA A 38 -3.34 4.89 2.01
CA ALA A 38 -3.22 6.05 2.86
C ALA A 38 -1.75 6.49 2.93
N GLY A 39 -1.47 7.71 2.51
CA GLY A 39 -0.13 8.28 2.49
C GLY A 39 -0.02 9.60 3.22
N MET A 40 1.22 9.97 3.52
CA MET A 40 1.61 11.33 3.86
C MET A 40 2.67 11.81 2.89
N TYR A 41 2.72 13.11 2.63
CA TYR A 41 3.78 13.71 1.82
C TYR A 41 4.43 14.89 2.55
N ASP A 42 5.61 15.29 2.10
CA ASP A 42 6.25 16.54 2.53
C ASP A 42 7.13 17.10 1.40
N VAL A 43 7.36 18.40 1.44
CA VAL A 43 8.22 19.12 0.49
C VAL A 43 9.39 19.73 1.26
N TRP A 44 10.60 19.30 0.92
CA TRP A 44 11.83 19.79 1.54
C TRP A 44 12.79 20.28 0.46
N LYS A 45 13.82 21.05 0.84
CA LYS A 45 14.84 21.53 -0.08
C LYS A 45 16.13 20.72 0.06
N ASP A 46 16.67 20.27 -1.06
CA ASP A 46 17.94 19.55 -1.09
C ASP A 46 19.14 20.47 -0.83
N GLU A 47 20.34 19.91 -0.86
CA GLU A 47 21.60 20.64 -0.66
C GLU A 47 21.85 21.72 -1.73
N ASN A 48 21.21 21.61 -2.90
CA ASN A 48 21.27 22.58 -4.00
C ASN A 48 20.15 23.63 -3.93
N GLY A 49 19.24 23.52 -2.96
CA GLY A 49 18.07 24.39 -2.80
C GLY A 49 16.88 24.01 -3.69
N GLU A 50 16.92 22.84 -4.34
CA GLU A 50 15.84 22.31 -5.16
C GLU A 50 14.74 21.70 -4.28
N GLU A 51 13.48 21.99 -4.59
CA GLU A 51 12.35 21.41 -3.86
C GLU A 51 12.12 19.95 -4.26
N VAL A 52 12.12 19.07 -3.27
CA VAL A 52 11.88 17.64 -3.40
C VAL A 52 10.61 17.28 -2.66
N THR A 53 9.62 16.78 -3.41
CA THR A 53 8.40 16.20 -2.82
C THR A 53 8.64 14.73 -2.54
N THR A 54 8.42 14.32 -1.29
CA THR A 54 8.53 12.93 -0.85
C THR A 54 7.22 12.45 -0.25
N PHE A 55 7.01 11.15 -0.24
CA PHE A 55 5.83 10.56 0.40
C PHE A 55 6.20 9.29 1.17
N THR A 56 5.30 8.90 2.06
CA THR A 56 5.33 7.62 2.76
C THR A 56 3.95 6.99 2.74
N ILE A 57 3.90 5.67 2.72
CA ILE A 57 2.67 4.89 2.89
C ILE A 57 2.48 4.58 4.38
N ILE A 58 1.28 4.80 4.90
CA ILE A 58 0.90 4.42 6.27
C ILE A 58 0.61 2.92 6.29
N THR A 59 1.16 2.24 7.30
CA THR A 59 0.91 0.80 7.50
C THR A 59 0.05 0.55 8.73
N LYS A 60 -0.68 -0.55 8.71
CA LYS A 60 -1.51 -1.07 9.82
C LYS A 60 -1.19 -2.55 10.07
N PRO A 61 -1.65 -3.15 11.20
CA PRO A 61 -1.58 -4.59 11.37
C PRO A 61 -2.27 -5.31 10.21
N SER A 62 -1.63 -6.35 9.70
CA SER A 62 -2.19 -7.17 8.62
C SER A 62 -3.46 -7.92 9.05
N GLU A 63 -4.36 -8.15 8.11
CA GLU A 63 -5.55 -8.98 8.30
C GLU A 63 -5.79 -9.92 7.11
N GLY A 64 -6.83 -10.76 7.22
CA GLY A 64 -7.19 -11.70 6.16
C GLY A 64 -6.03 -12.59 5.71
N ALA A 65 -5.90 -12.79 4.39
CA ALA A 65 -4.86 -13.61 3.78
C ALA A 65 -3.45 -13.04 3.97
N VAL A 66 -3.30 -11.71 4.03
CA VAL A 66 -2.00 -11.03 4.16
C VAL A 66 -1.32 -11.37 5.49
N ARG A 67 -2.09 -11.59 6.56
CA ARG A 67 -1.58 -11.96 7.89
C ARG A 67 -0.76 -13.25 7.90
N SER A 68 -1.00 -14.15 6.95
CA SER A 68 -0.23 -15.39 6.82
C SER A 68 1.14 -15.21 6.15
N ILE A 69 1.41 -14.01 5.63
CA ILE A 69 2.60 -13.63 4.86
C ILE A 69 3.47 -12.67 5.68
N HIS A 70 2.85 -11.62 6.23
CA HIS A 70 3.53 -10.57 7.00
C HIS A 70 2.59 -9.97 8.06
N ASP A 71 3.13 -9.36 9.11
CA ASP A 71 2.36 -8.82 10.25
C ASP A 71 1.82 -7.39 10.03
N ARG A 72 2.29 -6.74 8.96
CA ARG A 72 1.91 -5.39 8.55
C ARG A 72 1.40 -5.40 7.12
N MET A 73 0.49 -4.47 6.81
CA MET A 73 0.04 -4.18 5.45
C MET A 73 -0.18 -2.66 5.28
N PRO A 74 -0.24 -2.14 4.04
CA PRO A 74 -0.67 -0.77 3.79
C PRO A 74 -2.09 -0.52 4.34
N ALA A 75 -2.33 0.66 4.88
CA ALA A 75 -3.69 1.12 5.15
C ALA A 75 -4.36 1.51 3.82
N LEU A 76 -5.57 0.99 3.59
CA LEU A 76 -6.36 1.24 2.40
C LEU A 76 -7.48 2.22 2.74
N ILE A 77 -7.64 3.25 1.93
CA ILE A 77 -8.75 4.20 2.02
C ILE A 77 -9.84 3.72 1.06
N SER A 78 -11.04 3.47 1.59
CA SER A 78 -12.21 3.10 0.78
C SER A 78 -12.58 4.23 -0.18
N GLU A 79 -13.30 3.90 -1.25
CA GLU A 79 -13.70 4.89 -2.26
C GLU A 79 -14.47 6.06 -1.65
N GLU A 80 -15.35 5.77 -0.71
CA GLU A 80 -16.19 6.73 0.03
C GLU A 80 -15.40 7.65 0.97
N ASP A 81 -14.27 7.19 1.50
CA ASP A 81 -13.45 7.95 2.45
C ASP A 81 -12.36 8.78 1.74
N ARG A 82 -12.16 8.63 0.41
CA ARG A 82 -11.07 9.30 -0.34
C ARG A 82 -11.11 10.82 -0.23
N GLU A 83 -12.28 11.42 -0.45
CA GLU A 83 -12.44 12.88 -0.42
C GLU A 83 -12.16 13.43 0.99
N GLU A 84 -12.72 12.80 2.01
CA GLU A 84 -12.53 13.21 3.41
C GLU A 84 -11.08 13.00 3.88
N TRP A 85 -10.43 11.92 3.42
CA TRP A 85 -9.01 11.70 3.68
C TRP A 85 -8.14 12.81 3.09
N LEU A 86 -8.47 13.33 1.90
CA LEU A 86 -7.72 14.42 1.25
C LEU A 86 -8.08 15.81 1.78
N ASP A 87 -9.23 15.97 2.45
CA ASP A 87 -9.67 17.25 3.01
C ASP A 87 -8.82 17.69 4.21
N GLN A 88 -7.94 18.67 4.02
CA GLN A 88 -7.04 19.18 5.06
C GLN A 88 -7.78 19.85 6.25
N GLU A 89 -9.05 20.23 6.08
CA GLU A 89 -9.86 20.76 7.17
C GLU A 89 -10.47 19.68 8.06
N SER A 90 -10.55 18.43 7.57
CA SER A 90 -10.89 17.28 8.41
C SER A 90 -9.76 17.01 9.42
N LYS A 91 -10.09 17.25 10.70
CA LYS A 91 -9.16 17.23 11.83
C LYS A 91 -9.62 16.30 12.96
N ASP A 92 -10.74 15.60 12.81
CA ASP A 92 -11.22 14.64 13.82
C ASP A 92 -10.29 13.42 13.85
N PRO A 93 -9.48 13.24 14.92
CA PRO A 93 -8.51 12.15 14.98
C PRO A 93 -9.15 10.76 14.99
N GLU A 94 -10.33 10.60 15.59
CA GLU A 94 -10.98 9.30 15.69
C GLU A 94 -11.56 8.87 14.34
N ARG A 95 -12.13 9.82 13.58
CA ARG A 95 -12.59 9.58 12.22
C ARG A 95 -11.43 9.20 11.28
N LEU A 96 -10.34 9.97 11.31
CA LEU A 96 -9.14 9.66 10.51
C LEU A 96 -8.53 8.31 10.87
N LYS A 97 -8.47 7.96 12.16
CA LYS A 97 -8.02 6.64 12.61
C LYS A 97 -8.97 5.52 12.17
N GLY A 98 -10.28 5.78 12.14
CA GLY A 98 -11.29 4.88 11.60
C GLY A 98 -11.03 4.53 10.15
N MET A 99 -10.74 5.54 9.31
CA MET A 99 -10.39 5.34 7.88
C MET A 99 -9.14 4.46 7.72
N LEU A 100 -8.14 4.65 8.58
CA LEU A 100 -6.87 3.89 8.51
C LEU A 100 -7.02 2.42 8.92
N LEU A 101 -7.93 2.11 9.83
CA LEU A 101 -8.10 0.76 10.35
C LEU A 101 -9.17 -0.03 9.58
N GLY A 102 -10.15 0.67 8.99
CA GLY A 102 -11.16 0.08 8.13
C GLY A 102 -10.57 -0.45 6.81
N THR A 103 -11.09 -1.58 6.38
CA THR A 103 -10.89 -2.23 5.05
C THR A 103 -12.19 -2.93 4.66
N LYS A 104 -13.32 -2.42 5.16
CA LYS A 104 -14.60 -3.15 5.16
C LYS A 104 -15.03 -3.59 3.77
N ASP A 105 -14.56 -2.90 2.73
CA ASP A 105 -15.08 -3.02 1.38
C ASP A 105 -14.00 -3.41 0.36
N GLU A 106 -12.78 -3.76 0.79
CA GLU A 106 -11.73 -4.18 -0.14
C GLU A 106 -11.44 -5.67 -0.02
N GLU A 107 -11.93 -6.45 -1.00
CA GLU A 107 -11.52 -7.84 -1.15
C GLU A 107 -10.16 -7.95 -1.86
N LEU A 108 -9.15 -8.39 -1.11
CA LEU A 108 -7.81 -8.64 -1.66
C LEU A 108 -7.68 -10.08 -2.17
N GLU A 109 -7.12 -10.22 -3.37
CA GLU A 109 -6.53 -11.48 -3.81
C GLU A 109 -5.03 -11.51 -3.53
N VAL A 110 -4.55 -12.71 -3.19
CA VAL A 110 -3.19 -12.95 -2.72
C VAL A 110 -2.70 -14.23 -3.37
N TYR A 111 -1.63 -14.14 -4.15
CA TYR A 111 -1.08 -15.29 -4.87
C TYR A 111 0.43 -15.21 -5.02
N GLU A 112 1.08 -16.37 -5.12
CA GLU A 112 2.53 -16.47 -5.28
C GLU A 112 2.96 -15.95 -6.65
N VAL A 113 4.08 -15.22 -6.70
CA VAL A 113 4.71 -14.76 -7.95
C VAL A 113 6.14 -15.25 -8.05
N SER A 114 6.76 -15.03 -9.22
CA SER A 114 8.15 -15.39 -9.46
C SER A 114 9.11 -14.56 -8.60
N ASP A 115 10.21 -15.18 -8.17
CA ASP A 115 11.35 -14.52 -7.51
C ASP A 115 12.05 -13.46 -8.37
N LYS A 116 11.71 -13.35 -9.67
CA LYS A 116 12.13 -12.25 -10.54
C LYS A 116 11.83 -10.88 -9.95
N VAL A 117 10.75 -10.73 -9.17
CA VAL A 117 10.41 -9.47 -8.50
C VAL A 117 11.47 -9.01 -7.48
N ASN A 118 12.35 -9.91 -7.03
CA ASN A 118 13.44 -9.57 -6.10
C ASN A 118 14.50 -8.67 -6.74
N LYS A 119 14.60 -8.64 -8.07
CA LYS A 119 15.51 -7.75 -8.79
C LYS A 119 14.72 -6.53 -9.26
N SER A 120 14.96 -5.39 -8.60
CA SER A 120 14.26 -4.12 -8.87
C SER A 120 14.40 -3.60 -10.31
N ASP A 121 15.45 -4.01 -11.03
CA ASP A 121 15.65 -3.63 -12.44
C ASP A 121 14.67 -4.36 -13.38
N ASN A 122 14.02 -5.43 -12.91
CA ASN A 122 13.01 -6.12 -13.70
C ASN A 122 11.72 -5.30 -13.70
N ASN A 123 11.19 -5.03 -14.89
CA ASN A 123 9.94 -4.29 -15.08
C ASN A 123 9.20 -4.83 -16.29
N ASP A 124 8.48 -5.93 -16.09
CA ASP A 124 7.69 -6.58 -17.14
C ASP A 124 6.35 -7.12 -16.57
N PRO A 125 5.32 -7.31 -17.41
CA PRO A 125 4.01 -7.76 -16.96
C PRO A 125 4.03 -9.13 -16.26
N GLY A 126 5.01 -9.99 -16.52
CA GLY A 126 5.12 -11.31 -15.91
C GLY A 126 5.44 -11.27 -14.41
N LEU A 127 5.83 -10.12 -13.86
CA LEU A 127 6.13 -9.96 -12.43
C LEU A 127 4.88 -10.05 -11.54
N VAL A 128 3.70 -9.78 -12.09
CA VAL A 128 2.41 -9.89 -11.40
C VAL A 128 1.64 -11.15 -11.79
N GLU A 129 2.21 -12.03 -12.62
CA GLU A 129 1.57 -13.28 -13.01
C GLU A 129 1.80 -14.35 -11.95
N GLY A 130 0.73 -15.06 -11.58
CA GLY A 130 0.79 -16.12 -10.59
C GLY A 130 1.65 -17.30 -11.07
N VAL A 131 2.54 -17.79 -10.21
CA VAL A 131 3.25 -19.04 -10.48
C VAL A 131 2.30 -20.21 -10.20
N ARG A 132 2.17 -21.13 -11.18
CA ARG A 132 1.43 -22.38 -11.04
C ARG A 132 2.31 -23.48 -10.48
#